data_AF-A0A9W8X2T4-F1
#
_entry.id   AF-A0A9W8X2T4-F1
#
_cell.length_a   1.000
_cell.length_b   1.000
_cell.length_c   1.000
_cell.angle_alpha   90.00
_cell.angle_beta   90.00
_cell.angle_gamma   90.00
#
_symmetry.space_group_name_H-M   'P 1'
#
loop_
_entity.id
_entity.type
_entity.pdbx_description
1 polymer ?
#
loop_
_entity_poly.entity_id
_entity_poly.type
_entity_poly.pdbx_seq_one_letter_code
_entity_poly.pdbx_strand_id
1 'polypeptide(L)'
;MDGAPPSPTPHHGPPSVVGAQGMPAPAPRPRGPKLKFTPEDDQLLVDLKEKKNLTWKQIADFFPGRSSGTLQVAKLRTSMQEYENDKWRIISSKVGAGFSPAACKDKAEELKAIQTEQEEEQERQQQSAYVQSEMPGSHSDPSASYQ
;
A
#
# COMPACT_ATOMS: atom_id res chain seq x y z
N MET A 1 -1.11 -30.55 54.25
CA MET A 1 -1.98 -29.81 53.32
C MET A 1 -1.12 -29.35 52.17
N ASP A 2 -1.22 -30.14 51.12
CA ASP A 2 -0.60 -30.04 49.80
C ASP A 2 -0.83 -28.69 49.10
N GLY A 3 0.11 -28.30 48.23
CA GLY A 3 -0.14 -27.24 47.25
C GLY A 3 1.11 -26.67 46.57
N ALA A 4 1.52 -27.29 45.46
CA ALA A 4 2.26 -26.62 44.39
C ALA A 4 1.28 -26.36 43.20
N PRO A 5 1.68 -25.67 42.11
CA PRO A 5 1.84 -24.22 41.87
C PRO A 5 0.73 -23.65 40.94
N PRO A 6 0.82 -22.40 40.43
CA PRO A 6 1.25 -22.28 39.02
C PRO A 6 2.15 -21.06 38.71
N SER A 7 3.02 -21.23 37.70
CA SER A 7 3.79 -20.15 37.05
C SER A 7 2.89 -19.26 36.18
N PRO A 8 3.24 -17.97 36.01
CA PRO A 8 3.55 -17.50 34.66
C PRO A 8 4.77 -16.56 34.62
N THR A 9 5.58 -16.69 33.57
CA THR A 9 6.57 -15.68 33.16
C THR A 9 5.85 -14.43 32.64
N PRO A 10 6.45 -13.23 32.72
CA PRO A 10 7.02 -12.70 31.49
C PRO A 10 8.28 -11.84 31.65
N HIS A 11 9.16 -12.00 30.65
CA HIS A 11 10.06 -11.01 30.06
C HIS A 11 11.00 -10.18 30.97
N HIS A 12 12.26 -10.64 30.97
CA HIS A 12 13.42 -9.79 31.20
C HIS A 12 13.53 -8.74 30.07
N GLY A 13 13.15 -7.51 30.37
CA GLY A 13 13.71 -6.31 29.77
C GLY A 13 14.18 -5.39 30.89
N PRO A 14 15.34 -4.71 30.79
CA PRO A 14 15.71 -3.71 31.77
C PRO A 14 14.60 -2.63 31.82
N PRO A 15 14.16 -2.20 33.01
CA PRO A 15 13.08 -1.24 33.14
C PRO A 15 13.45 0.09 32.48
N SER A 16 12.55 0.62 31.67
CA SER A 16 12.70 1.92 31.01
C SER A 16 12.76 3.03 32.06
N VAL A 17 13.93 3.65 32.21
CA VAL A 17 14.19 4.72 33.19
C VAL A 17 13.86 6.14 32.68
N VAL A 18 13.04 6.26 31.62
CA VAL A 18 12.72 7.57 31.04
C VAL A 18 11.60 8.23 31.84
N GLY A 19 11.97 9.03 32.85
CA GLY A 19 11.02 9.86 33.62
C GLY A 19 11.43 10.31 35.02
N ALA A 20 12.65 10.03 35.51
CA ALA A 20 13.08 10.50 36.83
C ALA A 20 13.32 12.03 36.86
N GLN A 21 12.71 12.71 37.83
CA GLN A 21 12.79 14.16 38.03
C GLN A 21 14.24 14.56 38.39
N GLY A 22 14.91 15.33 37.52
CA GLY A 22 16.32 15.73 37.65
C GLY A 22 17.28 15.20 36.58
N MET A 23 16.81 14.38 35.64
CA MET A 23 17.61 13.91 34.50
C MET A 23 17.47 14.84 33.28
N PRO A 24 18.56 15.15 32.55
CA PRO A 24 18.49 15.98 31.34
C PRO A 24 17.56 15.31 30.31
N ALA A 25 16.77 16.12 29.60
CA ALA A 25 15.86 15.61 28.57
C ALA A 25 16.59 14.64 27.62
N PRO A 26 15.95 13.52 27.20
CA PRO A 26 16.58 12.57 26.28
C PRO A 26 17.14 13.32 25.09
N ALA A 27 18.42 13.09 24.78
CA ALA A 27 19.10 13.77 23.70
C ALA A 27 18.22 13.75 22.43
N PRO A 28 18.00 14.90 21.78
CA PRO A 28 17.19 14.94 20.57
C PRO A 28 17.84 13.99 19.57
N ARG A 29 17.11 12.92 19.19
CA ARG A 29 17.58 11.98 18.18
C ARG A 29 18.04 12.78 16.97
N PRO A 30 19.32 12.69 16.54
CA PRO A 30 19.74 13.29 15.30
C PRO A 30 19.01 12.54 14.19
N ARG A 31 17.89 13.10 13.75
CA ARG A 31 17.22 12.66 12.53
C ARG A 31 18.05 13.21 11.39
N GLY A 32 19.18 12.55 11.15
CA GLY A 32 19.95 12.75 9.93
C GLY A 32 19.04 12.59 8.72
N PRO A 33 19.38 13.21 7.58
CA PRO A 33 18.57 13.13 6.38
C PRO A 33 18.30 11.66 6.05
N LYS A 34 17.02 11.25 6.03
CA LYS A 34 16.62 9.96 5.45
C LYS A 34 16.97 10.03 3.98
N LEU A 35 18.11 9.44 3.61
CA LEU A 35 18.66 9.44 2.27
C LEU A 35 17.69 8.67 1.36
N LYS A 36 16.74 9.38 0.75
CA LYS A 36 15.82 8.83 -0.26
C LYS A 36 16.65 8.48 -1.51
N PHE A 37 16.23 7.44 -2.23
CA PHE A 37 16.78 7.19 -3.56
C PHE A 37 16.54 8.42 -4.43
N THR A 38 17.63 8.92 -5.00
CA THR A 38 17.62 10.01 -5.97
C THR A 38 17.64 9.43 -7.38
N PRO A 39 17.24 10.20 -8.40
CA PRO A 39 17.43 9.79 -9.80
C PRO A 39 18.89 9.46 -10.13
N GLU A 40 19.83 10.16 -9.49
CA GLU A 40 21.27 9.91 -9.62
C GLU A 40 21.66 8.54 -9.02
N ASP A 41 21.10 8.19 -7.85
CA ASP A 41 21.27 6.86 -7.25
C ASP A 41 20.73 5.76 -8.17
N ASP A 42 19.55 5.97 -8.76
CA ASP A 42 18.90 5.02 -9.66
C ASP A 42 19.74 4.80 -10.93
N GLN A 43 20.30 5.88 -11.50
CA GLN A 43 21.18 5.80 -12.66
C GLN A 43 22.48 5.06 -12.33
N LEU A 44 23.09 5.35 -11.18
CA LEU A 44 24.30 4.65 -10.74
C LEU A 44 24.01 3.16 -10.55
N LEU A 45 22.85 2.82 -10.00
CA LEU A 45 22.42 1.45 -9.77
C LEU A 45 22.19 0.70 -11.09
N VAL A 46 21.57 1.33 -12.09
CA VAL A 46 21.42 0.79 -13.46
C VAL A 46 22.79 0.55 -14.10
N ASP A 47 23.68 1.54 -14.07
CA ASP A 47 24.99 1.46 -14.69
C ASP A 47 25.85 0.34 -14.09
N LEU A 48 25.88 0.25 -12.76
CA LEU A 48 26.61 -0.81 -12.07
C LEU A 48 26.00 -2.20 -12.34
N LYS A 49 24.68 -2.30 -12.44
CA LYS A 49 23.98 -3.58 -12.61
C LYS A 49 23.96 -4.12 -14.04
N GLU A 50 23.86 -3.24 -15.04
CA GLU A 50 23.65 -3.59 -16.44
C GLU A 50 24.91 -3.37 -17.29
N LYS A 51 25.59 -2.23 -17.12
CA LYS A 51 26.80 -1.92 -17.91
C LYS A 51 28.02 -2.64 -17.33
N LYS A 52 28.17 -2.61 -16.00
CA LYS A 52 29.30 -3.24 -15.30
C LYS A 52 29.01 -4.68 -14.84
N ASN A 53 27.77 -5.15 -14.97
CA ASN A 53 27.35 -6.51 -14.60
C ASN A 53 27.75 -6.92 -13.18
N LEU A 54 27.79 -5.99 -12.23
CA LEU A 54 28.15 -6.27 -10.85
C LEU A 54 27.02 -7.00 -10.12
N THR A 55 27.41 -7.78 -9.11
CA THR A 55 26.44 -8.39 -8.20
C THR A 55 25.89 -7.33 -7.24
N TRP A 56 24.66 -7.51 -6.77
CA TRP A 56 24.03 -6.60 -5.80
C TRP A 56 24.85 -6.40 -4.52
N LYS A 57 25.65 -7.40 -4.11
CA LYS A 57 26.56 -7.29 -2.97
C LYS A 57 27.70 -6.31 -3.24
N GLN A 58 28.34 -6.39 -4.42
CA GLN A 58 29.39 -5.45 -4.81
C GLN A 58 28.83 -4.06 -5.07
N ILE A 59 27.62 -3.97 -5.61
CA ILE A 59 26.95 -2.67 -5.80
C ILE A 59 26.72 -1.99 -4.44
N ALA A 60 26.43 -2.74 -3.37
CA ALA A 60 26.22 -2.17 -2.03
C ALA A 60 27.44 -1.38 -1.51
N ASP A 61 28.65 -1.70 -1.96
CA ASP A 61 29.87 -0.96 -1.57
C ASP A 61 29.84 0.50 -2.09
N PHE A 62 29.09 0.79 -3.16
CA PHE A 62 28.92 2.14 -3.72
C PHE A 62 27.77 2.93 -3.08
N PHE A 63 26.93 2.29 -2.27
CA PHE A 63 25.78 2.90 -1.61
C PHE A 63 25.92 2.79 -0.08
N PRO A 64 26.74 3.64 0.56
CA PRO A 64 26.98 3.56 1.99
C PRO A 64 25.68 3.69 2.77
N GLY A 65 25.44 2.76 3.70
CA GLY A 65 24.21 2.70 4.49
C GLY A 65 23.00 2.09 3.77
N ARG A 66 23.17 1.53 2.57
CA ARG A 66 22.12 0.76 1.88
C ARG A 66 22.57 -0.68 1.69
N SER A 67 21.69 -1.62 2.04
CA SER A 67 21.94 -3.04 1.84
C SER A 67 21.67 -3.46 0.39
N SER A 68 22.28 -4.56 -0.06
CA SER A 68 22.02 -5.15 -1.38
C SER A 68 20.52 -5.44 -1.62
N GLY A 69 19.78 -5.86 -0.59
CA GLY A 69 18.33 -6.08 -0.69
C GLY A 69 17.56 -4.78 -0.91
N THR A 70 17.97 -3.69 -0.24
CA THR A 70 17.39 -2.36 -0.47
C THR A 70 17.62 -1.89 -1.91
N LEU A 71 18.81 -2.14 -2.46
CA LEU A 71 19.14 -1.79 -3.86
C LEU A 71 18.30 -2.61 -4.86
N GLN A 72 18.09 -3.90 -4.60
CA GLN A 72 17.22 -4.76 -5.42
C GLN A 72 15.78 -4.23 -5.46
N VAL A 73 15.22 -3.85 -4.30
CA VAL A 73 13.88 -3.30 -4.21
C VAL A 73 13.79 -1.96 -4.94
N ALA A 74 14.81 -1.11 -4.83
CA ALA A 74 14.87 0.14 -5.58
C ALA A 74 14.84 -0.10 -7.09
N LYS A 75 15.67 -1.02 -7.61
CA LYS A 75 15.64 -1.40 -9.03
C LYS A 75 14.29 -1.93 -9.46
N LEU A 76 13.68 -2.81 -8.66
CA LEU A 76 12.37 -3.38 -8.95
C LEU A 76 11.32 -2.28 -9.08
N ARG A 77 11.32 -1.30 -8.16
CA ARG A 77 10.41 -0.15 -8.23
C ARG A 77 10.58 0.63 -9.53
N THR A 78 11.82 0.93 -9.91
CA THR A 78 12.12 1.63 -11.16
C THR A 78 11.64 0.84 -12.37
N SER A 79 11.93 -0.47 -12.44
CA SER A 79 11.49 -1.32 -13.54
C SER A 79 9.97 -1.47 -13.63
N MET A 80 9.26 -1.51 -12.50
CA MET A 80 7.78 -1.47 -12.51
C MET A 80 7.27 -0.14 -13.07
N GLN A 81 7.91 0.97 -12.73
CA GLN A 81 7.54 2.29 -13.26
C GLN A 81 7.84 2.41 -14.76
N GLU A 82 8.97 1.89 -15.23
CA GLU A 82 9.32 1.83 -16.65
C GLU A 82 8.28 1.02 -17.44
N TYR A 83 7.88 -0.14 -16.91
CA TYR A 83 6.81 -0.94 -17.52
C TYR A 83 5.49 -0.17 -17.62
N GLU A 84 5.08 0.52 -16.56
CA GLU A 84 3.88 1.35 -16.57
C GLU A 84 3.98 2.48 -17.61
N ASN A 85 5.12 3.16 -17.68
CA ASN A 85 5.37 4.21 -18.68
C ASN A 85 5.30 3.64 -20.10
N ASP A 86 5.90 2.48 -20.34
CA ASP A 86 5.89 1.81 -21.63
C ASP A 86 4.50 1.35 -22.05
N LYS A 87 3.72 0.81 -21.11
CA LYS A 87 2.32 0.46 -21.32
C LYS A 87 1.54 1.66 -21.85
N TRP A 88 1.64 2.81 -21.16
CA TRP A 88 0.92 4.02 -21.58
C TRP A 88 1.44 4.62 -22.88
N ARG A 89 2.75 4.49 -23.14
CA ARG A 89 3.33 4.85 -24.43
C ARG A 89 2.72 4.05 -25.57
N ILE A 90 2.67 2.73 -25.43
CA ILE A 90 2.06 1.83 -26.43
C ILE A 90 0.57 2.15 -26.64
N ILE A 91 -0.17 2.38 -25.55
CA ILE A 91 -1.59 2.73 -25.63
C ILE A 91 -1.79 4.06 -26.37
N SER A 92 -1.02 5.10 -26.03
CA SER A 92 -1.13 6.40 -26.70
C SER A 92 -0.90 6.30 -28.21
N SER A 93 0.07 5.47 -28.64
CA SER A 93 0.32 5.20 -30.06
C SER A 93 -0.86 4.53 -30.76
N LYS A 94 -1.69 3.74 -30.04
CA LYS A 94 -2.88 3.08 -30.58
C LYS A 94 -4.11 3.99 -30.62
N VAL A 95 -4.26 4.87 -29.62
CA VAL A 95 -5.40 5.80 -29.53
C VAL A 95 -5.33 6.89 -30.61
N GLY A 96 -4.11 7.25 -31.04
CA GLY A 96 -3.87 8.15 -32.17
C GLY A 96 -3.26 9.48 -31.77
N ALA A 97 -2.80 10.23 -32.77
CA ALA A 97 -2.10 11.50 -32.60
C ALA A 97 -3.02 12.56 -31.98
N GLY A 98 -2.93 12.72 -30.65
CA GLY A 98 -3.74 13.67 -29.90
C GLY A 98 -3.73 13.43 -28.40
N PHE A 99 -3.39 12.22 -27.97
CA PHE A 99 -3.31 11.88 -26.54
C PHE A 99 -1.87 11.56 -26.15
N SER A 100 -1.38 12.21 -25.11
CA SER A 100 -0.11 11.84 -24.49
C SER A 100 -0.29 10.55 -23.68
N PRO A 101 0.78 9.78 -23.42
CA PRO A 101 0.75 8.63 -22.52
C PRO A 101 0.12 8.97 -21.16
N ALA A 102 0.43 10.14 -20.61
CA ALA A 102 -0.14 10.62 -19.35
C ALA A 102 -1.66 10.84 -19.46
N ALA A 103 -2.12 11.50 -20.53
CA ALA A 103 -3.56 11.71 -20.75
C ALA A 103 -4.33 10.38 -20.89
N CYS A 104 -3.73 9.37 -21.54
CA CYS A 104 -4.32 8.03 -21.61
C CYS A 104 -4.42 7.37 -20.23
N LYS A 105 -3.40 7.53 -19.38
CA LYS A 105 -3.42 7.04 -18.01
C LYS A 105 -4.52 7.70 -17.18
N ASP A 106 -4.59 9.03 -17.21
CA ASP A 106 -5.55 9.81 -16.43
C ASP A 106 -6.99 9.42 -16.81
N LYS A 107 -7.27 9.29 -18.12
CA LYS A 107 -8.58 8.82 -18.59
C LYS A 107 -8.89 7.38 -18.22
N ALA A 108 -7.91 6.50 -18.21
CA ALA A 108 -8.14 5.12 -17.77
C ALA A 108 -8.46 5.02 -16.27
N GLU A 109 -7.90 5.91 -15.44
CA GLU A 109 -8.25 6.00 -14.02
C GLU A 109 -9.69 6.54 -13.82
N GLU A 110 -10.09 7.54 -14.59
CA GLU A 110 -11.48 8.06 -14.60
C GLU A 110 -12.49 6.98 -15.00
N LEU A 111 -12.20 6.21 -16.06
CA LEU A 111 -13.08 5.11 -16.49
C LEU A 111 -13.22 4.03 -15.42
N LYS A 112 -12.14 3.72 -14.67
CA LYS A 112 -12.20 2.77 -13.55
C LYS A 112 -13.04 3.30 -12.40
N ALA A 113 -12.91 4.58 -12.04
CA ALA A 113 -13.70 5.19 -10.98
C ALA A 113 -15.19 5.13 -11.30
N ILE A 114 -15.58 5.50 -12.53
CA ILE A 114 -16.97 5.42 -13.00
C ILE A 114 -17.47 3.97 -12.95
N GLN A 115 -16.66 3.01 -13.37
CA GLN A 115 -17.04 1.60 -13.33
C GLN A 115 -17.28 1.12 -11.89
N THR A 116 -16.40 1.48 -10.94
CA THR A 116 -16.59 1.13 -9.53
C THR A 116 -17.83 1.76 -8.94
N GLU A 117 -18.11 3.04 -9.22
CA GLU A 117 -19.33 3.71 -8.76
C GLU A 117 -20.60 3.06 -9.34
N GLN A 118 -20.58 2.68 -10.62
CA GLN A 118 -21.67 1.96 -11.26
C GLN A 118 -21.89 0.57 -10.65
N GLU A 119 -20.80 -0.17 -10.36
CA GLU A 119 -20.87 -1.47 -9.69
C GLU A 119 -21.44 -1.32 -8.28
N GLU A 120 -20.97 -0.36 -7.49
CA GLU A 120 -21.51 -0.09 -6.15
C GLU A 120 -22.97 0.36 -6.18
N GLU A 121 -23.36 1.20 -7.15
CA GLU A 121 -24.75 1.62 -7.30
C GLU A 121 -25.65 0.46 -7.75
N GLN A 122 -25.17 -0.37 -8.66
CA GLN A 122 -25.87 -1.56 -9.10
C GLN A 122 -26.03 -2.56 -7.96
N GLU A 123 -25.00 -2.78 -7.14
CA GLU A 123 -25.08 -3.56 -5.90
C GLU A 123 -26.07 -2.95 -4.91
N ARG A 124 -26.04 -1.63 -4.71
CA ARG A 124 -26.96 -0.92 -3.81
C ARG A 124 -28.41 -1.03 -4.27
N GLN A 125 -28.65 -0.88 -5.57
CA GLN A 125 -29.96 -1.05 -6.19
C GLN A 125 -30.42 -2.50 -6.07
N GLN A 126 -29.54 -3.47 -6.33
CA GLN A 126 -29.81 -4.90 -6.23
C GLN A 126 -30.08 -5.32 -4.78
N GLN A 127 -29.37 -4.74 -3.82
CA GLN A 127 -29.59 -4.92 -2.39
C GLN A 127 -30.91 -4.26 -1.93
N SER A 128 -31.27 -3.09 -2.47
CA SER A 128 -32.58 -2.46 -2.20
C SER A 128 -33.73 -3.28 -2.79
N ALA A 129 -33.57 -3.80 -4.01
CA ALA A 129 -34.55 -4.64 -4.69
C ALA A 129 -34.73 -5.97 -3.95
N TYR A 130 -33.63 -6.55 -3.46
CA TYR A 130 -33.63 -7.71 -2.59
C TYR A 130 -34.42 -7.42 -1.31
N VAL A 131 -34.06 -6.39 -0.53
CA VAL A 131 -34.77 -5.99 0.70
C VAL A 131 -36.26 -5.70 0.45
N GLN A 132 -36.61 -5.08 -0.68
CA GLN A 132 -37.99 -4.77 -1.03
C GLN A 132 -38.80 -6.02 -1.42
N SER A 133 -38.17 -7.03 -2.01
CA SER A 133 -38.80 -8.34 -2.30
C SER A 133 -39.00 -9.20 -1.04
N GLU A 134 -38.20 -8.98 0.00
CA GLU A 134 -38.24 -9.71 1.27
C GLU A 134 -39.27 -9.18 2.27
N MET A 135 -39.92 -8.04 1.98
CA MET A 135 -40.99 -7.48 2.80
C MET A 135 -42.36 -7.96 2.28
N PRO A 136 -42.92 -9.08 2.80
CA PRO A 136 -44.28 -9.47 2.44
C PRO A 136 -45.23 -8.34 2.81
N GLY A 137 -46.01 -7.90 1.84
CA GLY A 137 -47.08 -6.94 2.04
C GLY A 137 -47.95 -7.41 3.20
N SER A 138 -47.92 -6.65 4.29
CA SER A 138 -48.98 -6.55 5.29
C SER A 138 -50.22 -5.98 4.59
N HIS A 139 -50.80 -6.76 3.68
CA HIS A 139 -52.09 -6.50 3.08
C HIS A 139 -53.16 -7.09 4.00
N SER A 140 -54.04 -6.20 4.48
CA SER A 140 -55.46 -6.35 4.86
C SER A 140 -55.91 -7.62 5.60
N ASP A 141 -56.68 -7.56 6.70
CA ASP A 141 -58.00 -6.93 6.74
C ASP A 141 -58.53 -6.78 8.20
N PRO A 142 -59.26 -5.70 8.56
CA PRO A 142 -59.99 -5.58 9.81
C PRO A 142 -61.44 -6.10 9.69
N SER A 143 -61.68 -7.40 9.92
CA SER A 143 -62.96 -7.97 10.43
C SER A 143 -63.10 -9.45 10.08
N ALA A 144 -63.18 -10.32 11.11
CA ALA A 144 -64.12 -11.45 11.15
C ALA A 144 -64.02 -12.17 12.51
N SER A 145 -64.98 -11.84 13.38
CA SER A 145 -65.71 -12.74 14.29
C SER A 145 -65.06 -14.09 14.70
N TYR A 146 -64.79 -14.25 16.00
CA TYR A 146 -64.89 -15.56 16.66
C TYR A 146 -65.77 -15.45 17.91
N GLN A 147 -66.56 -16.52 18.09
CA GLN A 147 -67.67 -16.77 19.02
C GLN A 147 -67.42 -16.47 20.49
#